data_AF-A0A8T4LNW4-F1
#
_entry.id   AF-A0A8T4LNW4-F1
#
_cell.length_a   1.000
_cell.length_b   1.000
_cell.length_c   1.000
_cell.angle_alpha   90.00
_cell.angle_beta   90.00
_cell.angle_gamma   90.00
#
_symmetry.space_group_name_H-M   'P 1'
#
loop_
_entity.id
_entity.type
_entity.pdbx_description
1 polymer ?
#
loop_
_entity_poly.entity_id
_entity_poly.type
_entity_poly.pdbx_seq_one_letter_code
_entity_poly.pdbx_strand_id
1 'polypeptide(L)'
;MQLVDKRKKRIRRRTPGGRSILTYKHTKHSPHECAICKKELHGKPSGRVAQINKLSKSQRTVERPFGGMLCSKCTRNIISLRAKLKHDVIGKSDIPISLKRYM
;
A
#
# COMPACT_ATOMS: atom_id res chain seq x y z
N MET A 1 14.32 -34.99 0.51
CA MET A 1 13.17 -34.06 0.32
C MET A 1 13.69 -32.70 -0.13
N GLN A 2 13.39 -32.25 -1.35
CA GLN A 2 13.77 -30.89 -1.77
C GLN A 2 12.90 -29.88 -1.00
N LEU A 3 13.54 -29.02 -0.20
CA LEU A 3 12.88 -27.97 0.58
C LEU A 3 12.00 -27.09 -0.33
N VAL A 4 10.70 -27.02 -0.02
CA VAL A 4 9.75 -26.18 -0.76
C VAL A 4 9.79 -24.77 -0.18
N ASP A 5 10.55 -23.89 -0.83
CA ASP A 5 10.59 -22.46 -0.50
C ASP A 5 9.21 -21.81 -0.68
N LYS A 6 8.53 -21.42 0.43
CA LYS A 6 7.24 -20.71 0.40
C LYS A 6 7.26 -19.39 -0.40
N ARG A 7 8.46 -18.80 -0.57
CA ARG A 7 8.70 -17.53 -1.28
C ARG A 7 8.64 -17.64 -2.81
N LYS A 8 8.80 -18.85 -3.37
CA LYS A 8 8.86 -19.09 -4.81
C LYS A 8 7.86 -20.18 -5.20
N LYS A 9 6.86 -19.84 -6.00
CA LYS A 9 5.88 -20.78 -6.54
C LYS A 9 6.44 -21.45 -7.80
N ARG A 10 6.33 -22.78 -7.88
CA ARG A 10 6.69 -23.56 -9.08
C ARG A 10 5.59 -23.42 -10.12
N ILE A 11 5.96 -23.08 -11.36
CA ILE A 11 5.03 -22.92 -12.48
C ILE A 11 5.63 -23.64 -13.69
N ARG A 12 4.85 -24.52 -14.33
CA ARG A 12 5.23 -25.14 -15.60
C ARG A 12 4.99 -24.15 -16.74
N ARG A 13 5.98 -23.92 -17.58
CA ARG A 13 5.88 -23.10 -18.79
C ARG A 13 6.37 -23.88 -20.00
N ARG A 14 5.70 -23.73 -21.14
CA ARG A 14 6.17 -24.21 -22.44
C ARG A 14 7.17 -23.20 -22.99
N THR A 15 8.34 -23.66 -23.41
CA THR A 15 9.28 -22.83 -24.16
C THR A 15 8.93 -22.83 -25.65
N PRO A 16 9.44 -21.86 -26.43
CA PRO A 16 9.22 -21.84 -27.89
C PRO A 16 9.64 -23.14 -28.60
N GLY A 17 10.65 -23.85 -28.09
CA GLY A 17 11.06 -25.17 -28.59
C GLY A 17 10.20 -26.35 -28.13
N GLY A 18 8.96 -26.11 -27.68
CA GLY A 18 7.98 -27.15 -27.31
C GLY A 18 8.21 -27.86 -25.97
N ARG A 19 9.37 -27.65 -25.33
CA ARG A 19 9.72 -28.30 -24.05
C ARG A 19 8.93 -27.69 -22.89
N SER A 20 8.51 -28.53 -21.93
CA SER A 20 7.92 -28.08 -20.67
C SER A 20 9.00 -27.92 -19.61
N ILE A 21 9.23 -26.70 -19.13
CA ILE A 21 10.22 -26.41 -18.10
C ILE A 21 9.51 -25.96 -16.83
N LEU A 22 10.02 -26.38 -15.67
CA LEU A 22 9.59 -25.90 -14.37
C LEU A 22 10.32 -24.60 -14.04
N THR A 23 9.60 -23.49 -14.04
CA THR A 23 10.12 -22.15 -13.72
C THR A 23 9.62 -21.71 -12.35
N TYR A 24 10.40 -20.89 -11.65
CA TYR A 24 10.00 -20.29 -10.38
C TYR A 24 9.44 -18.88 -10.58
N LYS A 25 8.29 -18.60 -9.97
CA LYS A 25 7.72 -17.25 -9.89
C LYS A 25 7.70 -16.81 -8.43
N HIS A 26 8.06 -15.54 -8.20
CA HIS A 26 7.91 -14.94 -6.89
C HIS A 26 6.44 -14.85 -6.48
N THR A 27 6.18 -14.94 -5.18
CA THR A 27 4.85 -14.70 -4.61
C THR A 27 4.38 -13.28 -4.91
N LYS A 28 3.07 -13.14 -5.11
CA LYS A 28 2.44 -11.82 -5.24
C LYS A 28 2.45 -11.16 -3.86
N HIS A 29 2.78 -9.87 -3.82
CA HIS A 29 2.71 -9.07 -2.60
C HIS A 29 1.26 -8.63 -2.38
N SER A 30 0.86 -8.48 -1.12
CA SER A 30 -0.47 -7.95 -0.77
C SER A 30 -0.62 -6.50 -1.24
N PRO A 31 -1.85 -6.06 -1.56
CA PRO A 31 -2.11 -4.65 -1.84
C PRO A 31 -1.79 -3.78 -0.63
N HIS A 32 -1.56 -2.49 -0.87
CA HIS A 32 -1.38 -1.52 0.20
C HIS A 32 -2.72 -1.15 0.83
N GLU A 33 -2.74 -1.03 2.16
CA GLU A 33 -3.95 -0.71 2.92
C GLU A 33 -3.84 0.66 3.61
N CYS A 34 -4.99 1.28 3.85
CA CYS A 34 -5.11 2.51 4.63
C CYS A 34 -4.83 2.26 6.11
N ALA A 35 -3.99 3.08 6.74
CA ALA A 35 -3.64 2.93 8.15
C ALA A 35 -4.83 3.03 9.14
N ILE A 36 -5.92 3.72 8.76
CA ILE A 36 -7.09 3.94 9.64
C ILE A 36 -8.20 2.94 9.33
N CYS A 37 -8.69 2.95 8.09
CA CYS A 37 -9.86 2.16 7.70
C CYS A 37 -9.52 0.81 7.08
N LYS A 38 -8.23 0.49 6.89
CA LYS A 38 -7.72 -0.77 6.29
C LYS A 38 -8.24 -1.08 4.89
N LYS A 39 -8.87 -0.10 4.23
CA LYS A 39 -9.29 -0.22 2.83
C LYS A 39 -8.07 -0.23 1.91
N GLU A 40 -8.17 -0.96 0.81
CA GLU A 40 -7.14 -1.00 -0.22
C GLU A 40 -6.89 0.40 -0.81
N LEU A 41 -5.62 0.73 -1.01
CA LEU A 41 -5.15 2.00 -1.57
C LEU A 41 -4.90 1.86 -3.07
N HIS A 42 -5.83 2.38 -3.86
CA HIS A 42 -5.66 2.50 -5.30
C HIS A 42 -4.59 3.57 -5.64
N GLY A 43 -3.83 3.31 -6.69
CA GLY A 43 -2.78 4.21 -7.20
C GLY A 43 -1.37 3.97 -6.65
N LYS A 44 -1.20 3.17 -5.58
CA LYS A 44 0.13 2.77 -5.09
C LYS A 44 0.51 1.40 -5.66
N PRO A 45 1.63 1.26 -6.38
CA PRO A 45 2.02 0.00 -6.99
C PRO A 45 2.39 -1.02 -5.91
N SER A 46 1.86 -2.23 -6.04
CA SER A 46 2.17 -3.35 -5.16
C SER A 46 3.16 -4.28 -5.85
N GLY A 47 4.29 -4.56 -5.20
CA GLY A 47 5.36 -5.35 -5.81
C GLY A 47 6.54 -5.53 -4.89
N ARG A 48 7.62 -6.10 -5.43
CA ARG A 48 8.89 -6.22 -4.70
C ARG A 48 9.52 -4.84 -4.50
N VAL A 49 10.17 -4.64 -3.35
CA VAL A 49 10.90 -3.39 -3.06
C VAL A 49 11.88 -3.03 -4.18
N ALA A 50 12.62 -4.02 -4.70
CA ALA A 50 13.54 -3.82 -5.83
C ALA A 50 12.86 -3.40 -7.15
N GLN A 51 11.58 -3.74 -7.36
CA GLN A 51 10.82 -3.29 -8.53
C GLN A 51 10.23 -1.90 -8.28
N ILE A 52 9.71 -1.64 -7.09
CA ILE A 52 9.12 -0.35 -6.71
C ILE A 52 10.19 0.75 -6.71
N ASN A 53 11.40 0.47 -6.23
CA ASN A 53 12.48 1.46 -6.19
C ASN A 53 12.96 1.89 -7.60
N LYS A 54 12.72 1.07 -8.62
CA LYS A 54 13.02 1.40 -10.03
C LYS A 54 11.98 2.33 -10.65
N LEU A 55 10.80 2.45 -10.05
CA LEU A 55 9.73 3.31 -10.55
C LEU A 55 10.05 4.79 -10.28
N SER A 56 9.50 5.68 -11.10
CA SER A 56 9.57 7.12 -10.86
C SER A 56 8.81 7.51 -9.58
N LYS A 57 9.05 8.73 -9.07
CA LYS A 57 8.37 9.22 -7.86
C LYS A 57 6.85 9.26 -8.05
N SER A 58 6.38 9.72 -9.21
CA SER A 58 4.95 9.81 -9.56
C SER A 58 4.28 8.44 -9.64
N GLN A 59 5.01 7.41 -10.07
CA GLN A 59 4.49 6.05 -10.09
C GLN A 59 4.47 5.40 -8.70
N ARG A 60 5.31 5.86 -7.76
CA ARG A 60 5.41 5.28 -6.41
C ARG A 60 4.35 5.79 -5.45
N THR A 61 3.85 7.02 -5.64
CA THR A 61 2.91 7.66 -4.72
C THR A 61 1.89 8.53 -5.44
N VAL A 62 0.81 8.85 -4.75
CA VAL A 62 -0.20 9.83 -5.19
C VAL A 62 0.18 11.20 -4.62
N GLU A 63 -0.02 12.27 -5.40
CA GLU A 63 0.47 13.64 -5.11
C GLU A 63 -0.27 14.39 -3.98
N ARG A 64 -1.33 13.79 -3.41
CA ARG A 64 -2.09 14.39 -2.30
C ARG A 64 -1.37 14.25 -0.95
N PRO A 65 -1.71 15.07 0.07
CA PRO A 65 -1.23 14.88 1.43
C PRO A 65 -1.57 13.47 1.94
N PHE A 66 -0.61 12.85 2.64
CA PHE A 66 -0.68 11.46 3.11
C PHE A 66 -0.93 10.42 1.99
N GLY A 67 -0.51 10.73 0.76
CA GLY A 67 -0.54 9.83 -0.38
C GLY A 67 0.15 8.49 -0.09
N GLY A 68 -0.49 7.39 -0.47
CA GLY A 68 0.06 6.04 -0.26
C GLY A 68 0.08 5.53 1.19
N MET A 69 -0.52 6.28 2.13
CA MET A 69 -0.70 5.88 3.54
C MET A 69 -2.18 5.91 3.96
N LEU A 70 -2.90 6.98 3.58
CA LEU A 70 -4.30 7.17 3.93
C LEU A 70 -5.18 7.18 2.69
N CYS A 71 -6.44 6.76 2.79
CA CYS A 71 -7.41 6.90 1.69
C CYS A 71 -7.95 8.34 1.59
N SER A 72 -8.52 8.69 0.44
CA SER A 72 -9.05 10.04 0.17
C SER A 72 -10.10 10.51 1.17
N LYS A 73 -10.92 9.58 1.70
CA LYS A 73 -11.93 9.88 2.72
C LYS A 73 -11.29 10.23 4.07
N CYS A 74 -10.34 9.41 4.54
CA CYS A 74 -9.65 9.66 5.80
C CYS A 74 -8.82 10.94 5.76
N THR A 75 -8.18 11.26 4.63
CA THR A 75 -7.42 12.50 4.49
C THR A 75 -8.31 13.74 4.58
N ARG A 76 -9.50 13.72 3.97
CA ARG A 76 -10.46 14.84 4.09
C ARG A 76 -10.86 15.07 5.54
N ASN A 77 -11.20 14.00 6.26
CA ASN A 77 -11.57 14.08 7.67
C ASN A 77 -10.47 14.69 8.53
N ILE A 78 -9.21 14.27 8.31
CA ILE A 78 -8.05 14.82 9.02
C ILE A 78 -7.87 16.30 8.70
N ILE A 79 -7.96 16.70 7.43
CA ILE A 79 -7.81 18.11 7.05
C ILE A 79 -8.89 18.97 7.73
N SER A 80 -10.15 18.50 7.72
CA SER A 80 -11.26 19.20 8.38
C SER A 80 -11.08 19.29 9.89
N LEU A 81 -10.69 18.20 10.56
CA LEU A 81 -10.44 18.21 12.01
C LEU A 81 -9.26 19.12 12.37
N ARG A 82 -8.22 19.14 11.54
CA ARG A 82 -7.06 20.00 11.74
C ARG A 82 -7.42 21.48 11.59
N ALA A 83 -8.32 21.81 10.67
CA ALA A 83 -8.87 23.15 10.56
C ALA A 83 -9.69 23.54 11.80
N LYS A 84 -10.56 22.65 12.29
CA LYS A 84 -11.36 22.90 13.50
C LYS A 84 -10.50 23.10 14.76
N LEU A 85 -9.45 22.31 14.93
CA LEU A 85 -8.48 22.47 16.01
C LEU A 85 -7.73 23.81 15.94
N LYS A 86 -7.41 24.28 14.73
CA LYS A 86 -6.74 25.58 14.54
C LYS A 86 -7.62 26.77 14.91
N HIS A 87 -8.94 26.62 14.79
CA HIS A 87 -9.92 27.66 15.10
C HIS A 87 -10.58 27.45 16.47
N ASP A 88 -9.99 26.58 17.31
CA ASP A 88 -10.45 26.28 18.67
C ASP A 88 -11.93 25.85 18.77
N VAL A 89 -12.50 25.34 17.67
CA VAL A 89 -13.88 24.80 17.63
C VAL A 89 -13.95 23.44 18.34
N ILE A 90 -12.82 22.73 18.42
CA ILE A 90 -12.69 21.38 18.98
C ILE A 90 -11.44 21.33 19.85
N GLY A 91 -11.52 20.66 21.01
CA GLY A 91 -10.36 20.36 21.85
C GLY A 91 -9.66 19.08 21.42
N LYS A 92 -8.41 18.87 21.88
CA LYS A 92 -7.70 17.59 21.65
C LYS A 92 -8.39 16.38 22.29
N SER A 93 -9.28 16.63 23.25
CA SER A 93 -10.13 15.64 23.94
C SER A 93 -11.18 15.00 23.02
N ASP A 94 -11.76 15.78 22.10
CA ASP A 94 -12.96 15.35 21.36
C ASP A 94 -12.59 14.59 20.05
N ILE A 95 -11.30 14.39 19.83
CA ILE A 95 -10.77 13.67 18.68
C ILE A 95 -10.80 12.17 18.98
N PRO A 96 -11.31 11.33 18.05
CA PRO A 96 -11.27 9.90 18.23
C PRO A 96 -9.81 9.39 18.28
N ILE A 97 -9.56 8.39 19.14
CA ILE A 97 -8.23 7.81 19.40
C ILE A 97 -7.51 7.41 18.09
N SER A 98 -8.27 6.90 17.11
CA SER A 98 -7.75 6.51 15.79
C SER A 98 -7.15 7.65 14.95
N LEU A 99 -7.59 8.90 15.19
CA LEU A 99 -7.15 10.08 14.44
C LEU A 99 -6.13 10.93 15.20
N LYS A 100 -5.93 10.68 16.50
CA LYS A 100 -5.00 11.42 17.36
C LYS A 100 -3.55 11.41 16.83
N ARG A 101 -3.15 10.36 16.10
CA ARG A 101 -1.83 10.26 15.45
C ARG A 101 -1.60 11.28 14.32
N TYR A 102 -2.68 11.86 13.78
CA TYR A 102 -2.64 12.71 12.58
C TYR A 102 -3.04 14.17 12.83
N MET A 103 -3.20 14.55 14.10
CA MET A 103 -3.62 15.88 14.59
C MET A 103 -2.45 16.56 15.27
#